data_AF-A0AAN9FP82-F1
#
_entry.id   AF-A0AAN9FP82-F1
#
_cell.length_a   1.000
_cell.length_b   1.000
_cell.length_c   1.000
_cell.angle_alpha   90.00
_cell.angle_beta   90.00
_cell.angle_gamma   90.00
#
_symmetry.space_group_name_H-M   'P 1'
#
loop_
_entity.id
_entity.type
_entity.pdbx_description
1 polymer ?
#
loop_
_entity_poly.entity_id
_entity_poly.type
_entity_poly.pdbx_seq_one_letter_code
_entity_poly.pdbx_strand_id
1 'polypeptide(L)'
;MDTSELFNFIMNDPNAPVPSPWERVVDLQGRIIYYRHGVTGFMIYDFRPLVNFGGGVYLEMVEDPLGFNEIMREVRHLMGLPTLYLFCTDCAGRTVYGLVDNPLVSCPLCHTLIMFYP
;
A
#
# COMPACT_ATOMS: atom_id res chain seq x y z
N MET A 1 1.03 7.84 -15.74
CA MET A 1 0.53 6.46 -15.84
C MET A 1 -0.74 6.43 -15.03
N ASP A 2 -1.86 6.05 -15.64
CA ASP A 2 -3.15 6.12 -14.95
C ASP A 2 -3.35 4.86 -14.08
N THR A 3 -3.16 5.01 -12.77
CA THR A 3 -3.42 3.96 -11.78
C THR A 3 -4.87 4.00 -11.28
N SER A 4 -5.66 5.00 -11.68
CA SER A 4 -7.03 5.21 -11.17
C SER A 4 -7.96 4.07 -11.56
N GLU A 5 -7.80 3.49 -12.76
CA GLU A 5 -8.57 2.30 -13.17
C GLU A 5 -8.30 1.10 -12.27
N LEU A 6 -7.02 0.83 -11.96
CA LEU A 6 -6.64 -0.25 -11.06
C LEU A 6 -7.17 -0.01 -9.65
N PHE A 7 -7.06 1.22 -9.13
CA PHE A 7 -7.55 1.54 -7.79
C PHE A 7 -9.07 1.40 -7.70
N ASN A 8 -9.78 1.90 -8.71
CA ASN A 8 -11.23 1.78 -8.79
C ASN A 8 -11.67 0.31 -8.83
N PHE A 9 -10.95 -0.53 -9.58
CA PHE A 9 -11.15 -1.98 -9.57
C PHE A 9 -10.93 -2.58 -8.18
N ILE A 10 -9.80 -2.29 -7.53
CA ILE A 10 -9.44 -2.86 -6.23
C ILE A 10 -10.42 -2.46 -5.12
N MET A 11 -10.93 -1.23 -5.15
CA MET A 11 -11.87 -0.71 -4.15
C MET A 11 -13.27 -1.28 -4.30
N ASN A 12 -13.75 -1.51 -5.53
CA ASN A 12 -15.15 -1.86 -5.77
C ASN A 12 -15.38 -3.35 -6.02
N ASP A 13 -14.50 -4.02 -6.74
CA ASP A 13 -14.67 -5.44 -7.09
C ASP A 13 -13.31 -6.14 -7.29
N PRO A 14 -12.56 -6.40 -6.20
CA PRO A 14 -11.23 -7.04 -6.28
C PRO A 14 -11.29 -8.51 -6.77
N ASN A 15 -12.48 -9.10 -6.84
CA ASN A 15 -12.68 -10.48 -7.29
C ASN A 15 -12.98 -10.57 -8.80
N ALA A 16 -13.39 -9.48 -9.44
CA ALA A 16 -13.56 -9.41 -10.88
C ALA A 16 -12.24 -9.62 -11.66
N PRO A 17 -12.32 -9.89 -12.96
CA PRO A 17 -11.16 -9.84 -13.84
C PRO A 17 -10.48 -8.48 -13.78
N VAL A 18 -9.16 -8.49 -13.69
CA VAL A 18 -8.36 -7.26 -13.63
C VAL A 18 -8.48 -6.51 -14.96
N PRO A 19 -8.72 -5.18 -14.95
CA PRO A 19 -8.87 -4.40 -16.15
C PRO A 19 -7.57 -4.37 -16.97
N SER A 20 -7.68 -4.55 -18.29
CA SER A 20 -6.56 -4.31 -19.19
C SER A 20 -6.10 -2.85 -19.07
N PRO A 21 -4.78 -2.57 -19.07
CA PRO A 21 -3.65 -3.46 -19.36
C PRO A 21 -2.99 -4.06 -18.10
N TRP A 22 -3.70 -4.10 -16.97
CA TRP A 22 -3.18 -4.66 -15.73
C TRP A 22 -3.37 -6.17 -15.66
N GLU A 23 -2.40 -6.83 -15.03
CA GLU A 23 -2.39 -8.25 -14.77
C GLU A 23 -2.22 -8.48 -13.27
N ARG A 24 -3.00 -9.37 -12.68
CA ARG A 24 -2.81 -9.81 -11.29
C ARG A 24 -1.92 -11.05 -11.28
N VAL A 25 -0.81 -10.95 -10.56
CA VAL A 25 0.14 -12.05 -10.38
C VAL A 25 0.12 -12.49 -8.92
N VAL A 26 0.08 -13.81 -8.72
CA VAL A 26 0.15 -14.42 -7.39
C VAL A 26 1.52 -15.06 -7.25
N ASP A 27 2.38 -14.45 -6.44
CA ASP A 27 3.65 -15.06 -6.05
C ASP A 27 3.41 -16.01 -4.87
N LEU A 28 3.43 -17.30 -5.18
CA LEU A 28 3.25 -18.36 -4.18
C LEU A 28 4.45 -18.49 -3.24
N GLN A 29 5.64 -18.12 -3.68
CA GLN A 29 6.86 -18.20 -2.87
C GLN A 29 6.89 -17.06 -1.86
N GLY A 30 6.64 -15.83 -2.32
CA GLY A 30 6.53 -14.63 -1.49
C GLY A 30 5.21 -14.51 -0.73
N ARG A 31 4.22 -15.36 -1.04
CA ARG A 31 2.84 -15.29 -0.54
C ARG A 31 2.22 -13.89 -0.70
N ILE A 32 2.50 -13.26 -1.83
CA ILE A 32 2.09 -11.88 -2.09
C ILE A 32 1.40 -11.79 -3.45
N ILE A 33 0.38 -10.93 -3.53
CA ILE A 33 -0.27 -10.58 -4.79
C ILE A 33 0.36 -9.26 -5.25
N TYR A 34 0.60 -9.13 -6.55
CA TYR A 34 0.99 -7.85 -7.13
C TYR A 34 0.32 -7.65 -8.49
N TYR A 35 0.14 -6.39 -8.84
CA TYR A 35 -0.43 -5.96 -10.12
C TYR A 35 0.69 -5.47 -11.01
N ARG A 36 0.77 -6.00 -12.22
CA ARG A 36 1.77 -5.60 -13.21
C ARG A 36 1.07 -4.96 -14.40
N HIS A 37 1.56 -3.83 -14.85
CA HIS A 37 1.09 -3.21 -16.08
C HIS A 37 1.78 -3.86 -17.29
N GLY A 38 1.02 -4.46 -18.20
CA GLY A 38 1.55 -5.27 -19.30
C GLY A 38 2.43 -4.51 -20.29
N VAL A 39 2.23 -3.20 -20.44
CA VAL A 39 2.99 -2.37 -21.41
C VAL A 39 4.28 -1.80 -20.81
N THR A 40 4.24 -1.34 -19.56
CA THR A 40 5.37 -0.62 -18.94
C THR A 40 6.18 -1.49 -17.99
N GLY A 41 5.63 -2.65 -17.60
CA GLY A 41 6.21 -3.50 -16.57
C GLY A 41 6.14 -2.91 -15.16
N PHE A 42 5.46 -1.78 -14.95
CA PHE A 42 5.29 -1.17 -13.62
C PHE A 42 4.53 -2.13 -12.70
N MET A 43 4.94 -2.21 -11.43
CA MET A 43 4.45 -3.17 -10.46
C MET A 43 3.96 -2.48 -9.19
N ILE A 44 2.80 -2.91 -8.70
CA ILE A 44 2.22 -2.48 -7.42
C ILE A 44 1.93 -3.72 -6.59
N TYR A 45 2.51 -3.82 -5.39
CA TYR A 45 2.34 -4.94 -4.49
C TYR A 45 1.14 -4.75 -3.57
N ASP A 46 0.34 -5.80 -3.40
CA ASP A 46 -0.82 -5.80 -2.51
C ASP A 46 -0.40 -6.30 -1.13
N PHE A 47 -0.08 -5.37 -0.23
CA PHE A 47 0.32 -5.69 1.15
C PHE A 47 -0.88 -5.82 2.09
N ARG A 48 -2.10 -5.54 1.64
CA ARG A 48 -3.31 -5.62 2.49
C ARG A 48 -3.47 -6.97 3.21
N PRO A 49 -3.26 -8.14 2.56
CA PRO A 49 -3.34 -9.42 3.25
C PRO A 49 -2.25 -9.61 4.32
N LEU A 50 -1.10 -8.95 4.15
CA LEU A 50 0.06 -9.05 5.03
C LEU A 50 -0.02 -8.07 6.21
N VAL A 51 -0.80 -6.99 6.04
CA VAL A 51 -0.99 -5.92 7.03
C VAL A 51 -2.30 -6.13 7.82
N ASN A 52 -2.98 -7.27 7.65
CA ASN A 52 -4.18 -7.62 8.41
C ASN A 52 -3.84 -8.01 9.87
N PHE A 53 -3.48 -7.01 10.65
CA PHE A 53 -3.48 -7.04 12.11
C PHE A 53 -4.76 -6.37 12.56
N GLY A 54 -5.75 -7.14 13.02
CA GLY A 54 -7.10 -6.69 13.37
C GLY A 54 -7.18 -5.63 14.47
N GLY A 55 -6.74 -4.41 14.16
CA GLY A 55 -6.68 -3.26 15.05
C GLY A 55 -5.25 -2.96 15.49
N GLY A 56 -4.60 -1.98 14.85
CA GLY A 56 -3.42 -1.35 15.44
C GLY A 56 -2.37 -0.96 14.42
N VAL A 57 -2.14 0.34 14.31
CA VAL A 57 -0.89 0.92 13.82
C VAL A 57 0.26 0.28 14.62
N TYR A 58 1.16 -0.45 13.96
CA TYR A 58 2.36 -0.98 14.61
C TYR A 58 3.34 0.18 14.85
N LEU A 59 3.08 0.94 15.91
CA LEU A 59 3.97 1.96 16.46
C LEU A 59 4.79 1.31 17.58
N GLU A 60 5.77 0.50 17.22
CA GLU A 60 6.93 0.35 18.11
C GLU A 60 7.71 1.67 18.06
N MET A 61 7.29 2.58 18.93
CA MET A 61 8.01 3.72 19.49
C MET A 61 9.17 4.24 18.63
N VAL A 62 8.85 5.02 17.59
CA VAL A 62 9.80 6.00 17.08
C VAL A 62 9.54 7.27 17.89
N GLU A 63 10.48 7.61 18.78
CA GLU A 63 10.46 8.88 19.52
C GLU A 63 10.29 10.03 18.52
N ASP A 64 9.16 10.75 18.64
CA ASP A 64 8.62 11.74 17.70
C ASP A 64 9.67 12.79 17.28
N PRO A 65 10.27 12.69 16.08
CA PRO A 65 11.30 13.64 15.68
C PRO A 65 10.73 14.82 14.86
N LEU A 66 9.46 14.76 14.39
CA LEU A 66 9.01 15.60 13.27
C LEU A 66 7.53 16.04 13.31
N GLY A 67 6.82 15.98 14.44
CA GLY A 67 5.42 16.44 14.50
C GLY A 67 4.43 15.42 13.96
N PHE A 68 4.76 14.13 14.10
CA PHE A 68 3.96 12.99 13.64
C PHE A 68 2.54 12.99 14.22
N ASN A 69 2.36 13.60 15.40
CA ASN A 69 1.06 13.71 16.07
C ASN A 69 0.04 14.56 15.29
N GLU A 70 0.45 15.57 14.52
CA GLU A 70 -0.49 16.36 13.70
C GLU A 70 -0.95 15.60 12.46
N ILE A 71 -0.02 14.92 11.77
CA ILE A 71 -0.32 14.04 10.62
C ILE A 71 -1.26 12.91 11.08
N MET A 72 -1.01 12.33 12.26
CA MET A 72 -1.87 11.28 12.83
C MET A 72 -3.27 11.78 13.21
N ARG A 73 -3.43 13.07 13.57
CA ARG A 73 -4.75 13.67 13.84
C ARG A 73 -5.58 13.78 12.56
N GLU A 74 -4.96 14.14 11.44
CA GLU A 74 -5.63 14.15 10.13
C GLU A 74 -5.95 12.74 9.63
N VAL A 75 -5.00 11.81 9.78
CA VAL A 75 -5.20 10.39 9.48
C VAL A 75 -6.38 9.80 10.26
N ARG A 76 -6.52 10.11 11.56
CA ARG A 76 -7.68 9.67 12.37
C ARG A 76 -9.03 10.18 11.84
N HIS A 77 -9.08 11.37 11.23
CA HIS A 77 -10.31 11.88 10.62
C HIS A 77 -10.67 11.12 9.34
N LEU A 78 -9.69 10.55 8.64
CA LEU A 78 -9.88 9.74 7.44
C LEU A 78 -10.25 8.27 7.74
N MET A 79 -9.98 7.77 8.95
CA MET A 79 -10.24 6.37 9.36
C MET A 79 -11.73 5.97 9.46
N GLY A 80 -12.66 6.84 9.05
CA GLY A 80 -14.08 6.51 8.91
C GLY A 80 -14.47 5.95 7.53
N LEU A 81 -13.55 5.96 6.56
CA LEU A 81 -13.80 5.49 5.19
C LEU A 81 -12.86 4.33 4.84
N PRO A 82 -13.33 3.23 4.23
CA PRO A 82 -12.46 2.21 3.67
C PRO A 82 -11.61 2.88 2.58
N THR A 83 -10.33 3.11 2.89
CA THR A 83 -9.44 3.90 2.04
C THR A 83 -8.28 3.01 1.61
N LEU A 84 -8.15 2.82 0.31
CA LEU A 84 -7.00 2.15 -0.29
C LEU A 84 -5.87 3.17 -0.41
N TYR A 85 -4.76 2.95 0.30
CA TYR A 85 -3.60 3.83 0.24
C TYR A 85 -2.51 3.22 -0.64
N LEU A 86 -1.88 4.07 -1.44
CA LEU A 86 -0.66 3.74 -2.16
C LEU A 86 0.52 4.44 -1.50
N PHE A 87 1.55 3.64 -1.25
CA PHE A 87 2.81 4.15 -0.78
C PHE A 87 3.94 3.81 -1.73
N CYS A 88 5.03 4.56 -1.62
CA CYS A 88 6.27 4.31 -2.31
C CYS A 88 7.41 4.29 -1.29
N THR A 89 8.33 3.34 -1.43
CA THR A 89 9.52 3.23 -0.58
C THR A 89 10.67 2.63 -1.36
N ASP A 90 11.90 2.98 -0.98
CA ASP A 90 13.09 2.35 -1.54
C ASP A 90 13.53 1.22 -0.61
N CYS A 91 13.30 -0.03 -1.05
CA CYS A 91 13.63 -1.24 -0.31
C CYS A 91 14.65 -2.07 -1.09
N ALA A 92 15.76 -2.43 -0.44
CA ALA A 92 16.84 -3.23 -1.04
C ALA A 92 17.36 -2.67 -2.38
N GLY A 93 17.47 -1.34 -2.49
CA GLY A 93 17.93 -0.65 -3.70
C GLY A 93 16.93 -0.63 -4.85
N ARG A 94 15.65 -0.91 -4.58
CA ARG A 94 14.56 -0.88 -5.56
C ARG A 94 13.40 -0.07 -5.02
N THR A 95 12.82 0.75 -5.89
CA THR A 95 11.57 1.45 -5.59
C THR A 95 10.41 0.46 -5.62
N VAL A 96 9.68 0.37 -4.52
CA VAL A 96 8.54 -0.51 -4.31
C VAL A 96 7.30 0.34 -4.10
N TYR A 97 6.27 0.06 -4.88
CA TYR A 97 4.93 0.64 -4.74
C TYR A 97 4.02 -0.38 -4.08
N GLY A 98 3.31 0.02 -3.03
CA GLY A 98 2.52 -0.90 -2.22
C GLY A 98 1.13 -0.38 -1.86
N LEU A 99 0.15 -1.28 -1.84
CA LEU A 99 -1.23 -1.02 -1.44
C LEU A 99 -1.49 -1.52 -0.01
N VAL A 100 -2.15 -0.68 0.78
CA VAL A 100 -2.53 -0.98 2.18
C VAL A 100 -3.90 -0.39 2.50
N ASP A 101 -4.64 -1.04 3.39
CA ASP A 101 -5.95 -0.56 3.86
C ASP A 101 -5.82 0.42 5.03
N ASN A 102 -4.64 0.49 5.65
CA ASN A 102 -4.35 1.36 6.77
C ASN A 102 -3.03 2.10 6.52
N PRO A 103 -2.91 3.35 6.96
CA PRO A 103 -1.66 4.09 6.87
C PRO A 103 -0.57 3.41 7.71
N LEU A 104 0.59 3.30 7.11
CA LEU A 104 1.81 2.70 7.65
C LEU A 104 2.90 3.75 7.91
N VAL A 105 3.58 3.67 9.05
CA VAL A 105 4.74 4.55 9.31
C VAL A 105 6.02 4.01 8.67
N SER A 106 6.13 2.68 8.56
CA SER A 106 7.33 1.98 8.11
C SER A 106 7.02 0.87 7.10
N CYS A 107 7.99 0.61 6.22
CA CYS A 107 7.91 -0.38 5.16
C CYS A 107 7.75 -1.78 5.76
N PRO A 108 6.74 -2.58 5.35
CA PRO A 108 6.59 -3.95 5.85
C PRO A 108 7.73 -4.89 5.41
N LEU A 109 8.55 -4.48 4.45
CA LEU A 109 9.68 -5.27 3.94
C LEU A 109 11.02 -4.92 4.61
N CYS A 110 11.32 -3.63 4.80
CA CYS A 110 12.62 -3.17 5.29
C CYS A 110 12.58 -2.24 6.51
N HIS A 111 11.38 -1.95 7.04
CA HIS A 111 11.14 -1.06 8.17
C HIS A 111 11.62 0.40 7.98
N THR A 112 12.02 0.81 6.78
CA THR A 112 12.32 2.20 6.43
C THR A 112 11.04 3.04 6.43
N LEU A 113 11.14 4.33 6.77
CA LEU A 113 10.00 5.25 6.74
C LEU A 113 9.35 5.32 5.35
N ILE A 114 8.03 5.30 5.32
CA ILE A 114 7.23 5.36 4.10
C ILE A 114 6.78 6.79 3.81
N MET A 115 6.79 7.20 2.53
CA MET A 115 6.09 8.38 2.05
C MET A 115 4.76 8.00 1.38
N PHE A 116 3.68 8.67 1.80
CA PHE A 116 2.36 8.55 1.17
C PHE A 116 2.24 9.55 0.03
N TYR A 117 1.59 9.11 -1.05
CA TYR A 117 1.12 10.00 -2.10
C TYR A 117 -0.41 10.13 -1.96
N PRO A 118 -0.96 11.36 -1.95
CA PRO A 118 -2.39 11.59 -1.95
C PRO A 118 -3.06 11.10 -3.23
#